data_AF-A0A3P1CR48-F1
#
_entry.id   AF-A0A3P1CR48-F1
#
_cell.length_a   1.000
_cell.length_b   1.000
_cell.length_c   1.000
_cell.angle_alpha   90.00
_cell.angle_beta   90.00
_cell.angle_gamma   90.00
#
_symmetry.space_group_name_H-M   'P 1'
#
loop_
_entity.id
_entity.type
_entity.pdbx_description
1 polymer ?
#
loop_
_entity_poly.entity_id
_entity_poly.type
_entity_poly.pdbx_seq_one_letter_code
_entity_poly.pdbx_strand_id
1 'polypeptide(L)'
;MGLLETLKNLFGFTSTSSSPPANAPAPSVPTPVSARPKPIPAGPPPAAQRREQVLRFVVEKLRAYQNEPENTPVGLRLYVLCTDAEEEELYRVALWATRPGRFQEELGRQLADNYITLPKDWRFEYAFFRDQLPASTYQAGNLGMAVLDKSKPEGPVLKAKITTLVGQTEQPEYVLDPTQKLNFYIGRGHTSQTASGRVRTNDVVILHDDDPGFDPQKGAGNQAVSRAHATIRYDALQRKYSLLVDPGGLPASGNKTKVMHPDDTIERADIAGMSYPLQNGDQIELGGEVTLLFEQ
;
A
#
# COMPACT_ATOMS: atom_id res chain seq x y z
N MET A 1 31.81 -20.81 -38.84
CA MET A 1 31.73 -21.98 -37.94
C MET A 1 32.59 -21.67 -36.73
N GLY A 2 32.11 -21.19 -35.60
CA GLY A 2 30.78 -20.82 -35.13
C GLY A 2 30.91 -20.71 -33.61
N LEU A 3 30.47 -19.59 -33.02
CA LEU A 3 30.53 -19.17 -31.61
C LEU A 3 29.96 -20.17 -30.56
N LEU A 4 29.69 -21.42 -30.97
CA LEU A 4 29.10 -22.50 -30.18
C LEU A 4 30.11 -23.50 -29.60
N GLU A 5 31.37 -23.49 -30.02
CA GLU A 5 32.39 -24.38 -29.41
C GLU A 5 32.95 -23.82 -28.10
N THR A 6 33.00 -22.50 -27.94
CA THR A 6 33.52 -21.86 -26.72
C THR A 6 32.54 -21.91 -25.54
N LEU A 7 31.26 -22.24 -25.78
CA LEU A 7 30.23 -22.37 -24.73
C LEU A 7 30.03 -23.81 -24.22
N LYS A 8 30.63 -24.82 -24.86
CA LYS A 8 30.51 -26.23 -24.45
C LYS A 8 31.58 -26.68 -23.45
N ASN A 9 32.70 -25.97 -23.34
CA ASN A 9 33.76 -26.28 -22.38
C ASN A 9 33.55 -25.66 -20.99
N LEU A 10 32.46 -24.89 -20.79
CA LEU A 10 32.12 -24.27 -19.51
C LEU A 10 31.09 -25.07 -18.69
N PHE A 11 30.46 -26.08 -19.29
CA PHE A 11 29.52 -26.98 -18.62
C PHE A 11 30.04 -28.41 -18.76
N GLY A 12 30.79 -28.85 -17.74
CA GLY A 12 31.49 -30.13 -17.68
C GLY A 12 30.60 -31.35 -17.92
N PHE A 13 30.56 -31.76 -19.18
CA PHE A 13 30.02 -33.05 -19.62
C PHE A 13 31.01 -33.67 -20.60
N THR A 14 31.90 -34.52 -20.09
CA THR A 14 32.49 -35.58 -20.92
C THR A 14 32.21 -36.92 -20.25
N SER A 15 31.39 -37.71 -20.93
CA SER A 15 31.19 -39.12 -20.65
C SER A 15 32.07 -39.96 -21.57
N THR A 16 32.86 -40.83 -20.94
CA THR A 16 33.20 -42.20 -21.32
C THR A 16 34.02 -42.46 -22.59
N SER A 17 35.23 -42.99 -22.38
CA SER A 17 35.82 -44.03 -23.24
C SER A 17 36.12 -45.29 -22.40
N SER A 18 35.90 -46.45 -23.01
CA SER A 18 35.79 -47.81 -22.48
C SER A 18 37.11 -48.58 -22.30
N SER A 19 37.25 -49.26 -21.14
CA SER A 19 37.73 -50.63 -20.75
C SER A 19 38.35 -51.63 -21.76
N PRO A 20 38.96 -52.81 -21.36
CA PRO A 20 39.58 -53.34 -20.10
C PRO A 20 40.82 -54.30 -20.39
N PRO A 21 41.19 -55.37 -19.61
CA PRO A 21 41.35 -55.65 -18.16
C PRO A 21 42.75 -56.22 -17.76
N ALA A 22 43.06 -56.38 -16.45
CA ALA A 22 43.58 -57.64 -15.86
C ALA A 22 43.91 -57.55 -14.35
N ASN A 23 43.46 -58.58 -13.61
CA ASN A 23 43.86 -59.09 -12.29
C ASN A 23 43.39 -58.40 -10.98
N ALA A 24 42.45 -59.10 -10.34
CA ALA A 24 42.08 -59.02 -8.91
C ALA A 24 42.87 -60.09 -8.09
N PRO A 25 42.61 -60.36 -6.78
CA PRO A 25 41.86 -59.63 -5.74
C PRO A 25 42.59 -59.58 -4.35
N ALA A 26 42.09 -58.76 -3.40
CA ALA A 26 41.90 -59.18 -1.99
C ALA A 26 40.93 -58.21 -1.25
N PRO A 27 40.10 -58.70 -0.30
CA PRO A 27 38.85 -58.06 0.09
C PRO A 27 38.94 -57.29 1.42
N SER A 28 38.13 -56.24 1.59
CA SER A 28 37.69 -55.81 2.92
C SER A 28 36.22 -55.37 2.91
N VAL A 29 35.54 -55.90 3.92
CA VAL A 29 34.12 -55.91 4.30
C VAL A 29 33.36 -54.59 4.04
N PRO A 30 32.14 -54.61 3.45
CA PRO A 30 31.25 -53.45 3.47
C PRO A 30 30.42 -53.40 4.77
N THR A 31 30.58 -52.32 5.54
CA THR A 31 29.59 -51.90 6.55
C THR A 31 28.28 -51.47 5.88
N PRO A 32 27.11 -51.73 6.49
CA PRO A 32 25.83 -51.41 5.87
C PRO A 32 25.60 -49.88 5.93
N VAL A 33 25.53 -49.25 4.76
CA VAL A 33 25.16 -47.85 4.64
C VAL A 33 23.65 -47.74 4.90
N SER A 34 23.30 -47.18 6.05
CA SER A 34 21.94 -46.79 6.41
C SER A 34 21.31 -45.96 5.28
N ALA A 35 20.29 -46.50 4.63
CA ALA A 35 19.49 -45.78 3.65
C ALA A 35 18.81 -44.59 4.33
N ARG A 36 19.11 -43.36 3.86
CA ARG A 36 18.37 -42.16 4.27
C ARG A 36 16.90 -42.33 3.87
N PRO A 37 15.93 -42.11 4.76
CA PRO A 37 14.52 -42.08 4.38
C PRO A 37 14.29 -40.95 3.37
N LYS A 38 13.57 -41.24 2.28
CA LYS A 38 13.11 -40.21 1.35
C LYS A 38 12.15 -39.27 2.10
N PRO A 39 12.22 -37.93 1.90
CA PRO A 39 11.26 -37.02 2.51
C PRO A 39 9.86 -37.35 2.00
N ILE A 40 8.93 -37.51 2.93
CA ILE A 40 7.49 -37.57 2.66
C ILE A 40 7.12 -36.26 1.95
N PRO A 41 6.22 -36.26 0.93
CA PRO A 41 5.87 -35.02 0.24
C PRO A 41 5.31 -34.02 1.24
N ALA A 42 6.04 -32.94 1.48
CA ALA A 42 5.56 -31.82 2.29
C ALA A 42 4.36 -31.21 1.55
N GLY A 43 3.25 -31.02 2.26
CA GLY A 43 2.10 -30.30 1.74
C GLY A 43 2.49 -28.88 1.27
N PRO A 44 1.53 -28.12 0.69
CA PRO A 44 1.80 -26.77 0.22
C PRO A 44 2.48 -25.93 1.31
N PRO A 45 3.40 -25.01 0.94
CA PRO A 45 4.12 -24.19 1.92
C PRO A 45 3.17 -23.48 2.89
N PRO A 46 3.58 -23.22 4.15
CA PRO A 46 2.70 -22.65 5.18
C PRO A 46 1.93 -21.39 4.74
N ALA A 47 2.58 -20.47 4.03
CA ALA A 47 1.93 -19.27 3.50
C ALA A 47 0.87 -19.57 2.42
N ALA A 48 1.06 -20.62 1.61
CA ALA A 48 0.05 -21.05 0.63
C ALA A 48 -1.19 -21.62 1.33
N GLN A 49 -1.01 -22.35 2.43
CA GLN A 49 -2.12 -22.85 3.24
C GLN A 49 -2.91 -21.69 3.90
N ARG A 50 -2.23 -20.67 4.43
CA ARG A 50 -2.92 -19.49 4.98
C ARG A 50 -3.67 -18.70 3.93
N ARG A 51 -3.09 -18.53 2.74
CA ARG A 51 -3.78 -17.88 1.62
C ARG A 51 -5.07 -18.63 1.28
N GLU A 52 -5.03 -19.96 1.15
CA GLU A 52 -6.22 -20.76 0.89
C GLU A 52 -7.25 -20.63 2.02
N GLN A 53 -6.79 -20.61 3.29
CA GLN A 53 -7.65 -20.38 4.44
C GLN A 53 -8.38 -19.03 4.35
N VAL A 54 -7.67 -17.95 3.99
CA VAL A 54 -8.26 -16.61 3.83
C VAL A 54 -9.22 -16.57 2.65
N LEU A 55 -8.84 -17.07 1.49
CA LEU A 55 -9.69 -17.10 0.29
C LEU A 55 -10.99 -17.85 0.59
N ARG A 56 -10.89 -19.05 1.17
CA ARG A 56 -12.06 -19.84 1.56
C ARG A 56 -12.94 -19.09 2.56
N PHE A 57 -12.36 -18.49 3.58
CA PHE A 57 -13.10 -17.69 4.56
C PHE A 57 -13.89 -16.56 3.88
N VAL A 58 -13.24 -15.77 3.03
CA VAL A 58 -13.90 -14.64 2.35
C VAL A 58 -15.03 -15.14 1.43
N VAL A 59 -14.75 -16.15 0.60
CA VAL A 59 -15.73 -16.72 -0.33
C VAL A 59 -16.93 -17.30 0.42
N GLU A 60 -16.71 -18.09 1.47
CA GLU A 60 -17.78 -18.67 2.28
C GLU A 60 -18.68 -17.61 2.91
N LYS A 61 -18.10 -16.53 3.45
CA LYS A 61 -18.88 -15.47 4.08
C LYS A 61 -19.64 -14.60 3.09
N LEU A 62 -19.10 -14.40 1.89
CA LEU A 62 -19.75 -13.61 0.85
C LEU A 62 -20.78 -14.38 0.02
N ARG A 63 -21.02 -15.67 0.29
CA ARG A 63 -22.10 -16.43 -0.37
C ARG A 63 -23.49 -15.79 -0.22
N ALA A 64 -23.70 -14.99 0.82
CA ALA A 64 -24.94 -14.22 0.99
C ALA A 64 -25.21 -13.21 -0.14
N TYR A 65 -24.18 -12.82 -0.90
CA TYR A 65 -24.26 -11.89 -2.02
C TYR A 65 -24.26 -12.60 -3.39
N GLN A 66 -24.38 -13.92 -3.40
CA GLN A 66 -24.41 -14.69 -4.63
C GLN A 66 -25.67 -14.34 -5.43
N ASN A 67 -25.50 -13.93 -6.69
CA ASN A 67 -26.58 -13.47 -7.58
C ASN A 67 -27.36 -12.21 -7.10
N GLU A 68 -26.80 -11.41 -6.19
CA GLU A 68 -27.47 -10.23 -5.61
C GLU A 68 -26.79 -8.91 -6.03
N PRO A 69 -26.84 -8.48 -7.31
CA PRO A 69 -26.06 -7.35 -7.81
C PRO A 69 -26.41 -6.00 -7.15
N GLU A 70 -27.67 -5.82 -6.74
CA GLU A 70 -28.20 -4.58 -6.15
C GLU A 70 -27.60 -4.27 -4.76
N ASN A 71 -27.21 -5.30 -4.00
CA ASN A 71 -26.65 -5.19 -2.64
C ASN A 71 -25.19 -5.62 -2.58
N THR A 72 -24.46 -5.54 -3.70
CA THR A 72 -23.05 -5.94 -3.74
C THR A 72 -22.18 -5.00 -2.89
N PRO A 73 -21.27 -5.55 -2.06
CA PRO A 73 -20.31 -4.75 -1.35
C PRO A 73 -19.45 -3.93 -2.30
N VAL A 74 -19.09 -2.70 -1.90
CA VAL A 74 -18.09 -1.89 -2.62
C VAL A 74 -16.67 -2.19 -2.16
N GLY A 75 -16.51 -2.94 -1.09
CA GLY A 75 -15.21 -3.41 -0.67
C GLY A 75 -15.27 -4.33 0.52
N LEU A 76 -14.10 -4.84 0.88
CA LEU A 76 -13.90 -5.77 1.98
C LEU A 76 -12.68 -5.30 2.77
N ARG A 77 -12.77 -5.36 4.09
CA ARG A 77 -11.63 -5.19 4.97
C ARG A 77 -11.44 -6.45 5.80
N LEU A 78 -10.35 -7.16 5.55
CA LEU A 78 -9.91 -8.31 6.30
C LEU A 78 -9.18 -7.87 7.58
N TYR A 79 -9.44 -8.55 8.67
CA TYR A 79 -8.72 -8.41 9.92
C TYR A 79 -8.10 -9.76 10.26
N VAL A 80 -6.83 -9.76 10.62
CA VAL A 80 -6.11 -10.97 11.00
C VAL A 80 -5.54 -10.78 12.39
N LEU A 81 -5.93 -11.65 13.31
CA LEU A 81 -5.35 -11.73 14.64
C LEU A 81 -4.10 -12.61 14.55
N CYS A 82 -2.95 -12.03 14.86
CA CYS A 82 -1.65 -12.68 14.88
C CYS A 82 -1.09 -12.63 16.30
N THR A 83 -0.85 -13.80 16.88
CA THR A 83 -0.38 -13.90 18.28
C THR A 83 1.12 -13.60 18.43
N ASP A 84 1.88 -13.73 17.33
CA ASP A 84 3.30 -13.42 17.27
C ASP A 84 3.70 -12.83 15.90
N ALA A 85 4.96 -12.38 15.81
CA ALA A 85 5.50 -11.73 14.61
C ALA A 85 5.76 -12.70 13.45
N GLU A 86 6.00 -13.98 13.73
CA GLU A 86 6.24 -15.00 12.69
C GLU A 86 4.93 -15.31 11.95
N GLU A 87 3.83 -15.42 12.71
CA GLU A 87 2.49 -15.57 12.17
C GLU A 87 2.08 -14.36 11.31
N GLU A 88 2.36 -13.14 11.79
CA GLU A 88 2.10 -11.91 11.04
C GLU A 88 2.84 -11.89 9.69
N GLU A 89 4.14 -12.20 9.68
CA GLU A 89 4.94 -12.24 8.45
C GLU A 89 4.44 -13.33 7.50
N LEU A 90 4.03 -14.48 8.03
CA LEU A 90 3.47 -15.55 7.24
C LEU A 90 2.16 -15.13 6.54
N TYR A 91 1.30 -14.36 7.22
CA TYR A 91 0.13 -13.75 6.58
C TYR A 91 0.49 -12.64 5.59
N ARG A 92 1.55 -11.85 5.82
CA ARG A 92 2.04 -10.86 4.83
C ARG A 92 2.46 -11.55 3.53
N VAL A 93 3.15 -12.69 3.63
CA VAL A 93 3.51 -13.51 2.46
C VAL A 93 2.26 -14.09 1.79
N ALA A 94 1.30 -14.59 2.58
CA ALA A 94 0.04 -15.17 2.07
C ALA A 94 -0.80 -14.13 1.31
N LEU A 95 -0.87 -12.90 1.82
CA LEU A 95 -1.61 -11.77 1.25
C LEU A 95 -0.81 -10.99 0.19
N TRP A 96 0.40 -11.46 -0.16
CA TRP A 96 1.31 -10.80 -1.09
C TRP A 96 1.53 -9.31 -0.78
N ALA A 97 1.86 -8.98 0.48
CA ALA A 97 2.07 -7.60 0.91
C ALA A 97 3.09 -6.82 0.06
N THR A 98 4.08 -7.50 -0.53
CA THR A 98 5.10 -6.88 -1.40
C THR A 98 4.66 -6.71 -2.87
N ARG A 99 3.47 -7.21 -3.25
CA ARG A 99 2.89 -7.07 -4.59
C ARG A 99 1.44 -6.57 -4.47
N PRO A 100 1.25 -5.25 -4.31
CA PRO A 100 -0.07 -4.64 -4.17
C PRO A 100 -1.04 -5.08 -5.27
N GLY A 101 -2.31 -5.28 -4.91
CA GLY A 101 -3.37 -5.70 -5.84
C GLY A 101 -3.39 -7.18 -6.20
N ARG A 102 -2.26 -7.91 -6.12
CA ARG A 102 -2.20 -9.31 -6.56
C ARG A 102 -3.17 -10.23 -5.82
N PHE A 103 -3.31 -10.05 -4.50
CA PHE A 103 -4.25 -10.85 -3.70
C PHE A 103 -5.69 -10.50 -4.05
N GLN A 104 -5.98 -9.22 -4.24
CA GLN A 104 -7.29 -8.75 -4.64
C GLN A 104 -7.70 -9.30 -6.00
N GLU A 105 -6.79 -9.36 -6.97
CA GLU A 105 -7.04 -9.97 -8.28
C GLU A 105 -7.38 -11.46 -8.17
N GLU A 106 -6.63 -12.21 -7.36
CA GLU A 106 -6.91 -13.64 -7.13
C GLU A 106 -8.24 -13.84 -6.42
N LEU A 107 -8.49 -13.09 -5.35
CA LEU A 107 -9.75 -13.11 -4.63
C LEU A 107 -10.92 -12.75 -5.55
N GLY A 108 -10.76 -11.74 -6.41
CA GLY A 108 -11.77 -11.35 -7.39
C GLY A 108 -12.14 -12.47 -8.36
N ARG A 109 -11.14 -13.24 -8.84
CA ARG A 109 -11.40 -14.45 -9.66
C ARG A 109 -12.18 -15.51 -8.87
N GLN A 110 -11.75 -15.82 -7.65
CA GLN A 110 -12.42 -16.81 -6.80
C GLN A 110 -13.87 -16.41 -6.48
N LEU A 111 -14.13 -15.13 -6.23
CA LEU A 111 -15.49 -14.63 -6.00
C LEU A 111 -16.34 -14.76 -7.27
N ALA A 112 -15.80 -14.41 -8.44
CA ALA A 112 -16.50 -14.56 -9.72
C ALA A 112 -16.82 -16.03 -10.03
N ASP A 113 -15.90 -16.96 -9.76
CA ASP A 113 -16.10 -18.41 -9.90
C ASP A 113 -17.23 -18.93 -8.99
N ASN A 114 -17.53 -18.21 -7.90
CA ASN A 114 -18.64 -18.49 -6.98
C ASN A 114 -19.88 -17.62 -7.24
N TYR A 115 -19.98 -16.97 -8.40
CA TYR A 115 -21.11 -16.10 -8.81
C TYR A 115 -21.33 -14.89 -7.88
N ILE A 116 -20.26 -14.41 -7.25
CA ILE A 116 -20.25 -13.18 -6.46
C ILE A 116 -19.54 -12.11 -7.30
N THR A 117 -20.32 -11.17 -7.84
CA THR A 117 -19.77 -10.11 -8.72
C THR A 117 -19.67 -8.82 -7.94
N LEU A 118 -18.45 -8.38 -7.65
CA LEU A 118 -18.20 -7.06 -7.04
C LEU A 118 -18.05 -5.97 -8.13
N PRO A 119 -18.29 -4.69 -7.80
CA PRO A 119 -18.05 -3.56 -8.73
C PRO A 119 -16.63 -3.56 -9.28
N LYS A 120 -16.39 -3.02 -10.49
CA LYS A 120 -15.03 -3.02 -11.10
C LYS A 120 -13.96 -2.34 -10.26
N ASP A 121 -14.35 -1.35 -9.48
CA ASP A 121 -13.53 -0.53 -8.59
C ASP A 121 -13.67 -0.94 -7.12
N TRP A 122 -14.14 -2.16 -6.85
CA TRP A 122 -14.21 -2.70 -5.51
C TRP A 122 -12.82 -2.71 -4.86
N ARG A 123 -12.79 -2.65 -3.53
CA ARG A 123 -11.53 -2.53 -2.78
C ARG A 123 -11.34 -3.68 -1.81
N PHE A 124 -10.09 -4.11 -1.66
CA PHE A 124 -9.70 -5.09 -0.66
C PHE A 124 -8.61 -4.51 0.23
N GLU A 125 -8.84 -4.51 1.53
CA GLU A 125 -7.90 -4.06 2.56
C GLU A 125 -7.67 -5.16 3.58
N TYR A 126 -6.53 -5.09 4.27
CA TYR A 126 -6.28 -5.95 5.42
C TYR A 126 -5.54 -5.20 6.54
N ALA A 127 -5.75 -5.61 7.78
CA ALA A 127 -5.01 -5.12 8.95
C ALA A 127 -4.73 -6.25 9.95
N PHE A 128 -3.61 -6.14 10.65
CA PHE A 128 -3.17 -7.09 11.67
C PHE A 128 -3.48 -6.58 13.08
N PHE A 129 -3.88 -7.48 13.96
CA PHE A 129 -4.18 -7.22 15.37
C PHE A 129 -3.43 -8.24 16.23
N ARG A 130 -3.05 -7.86 17.45
CA ARG A 130 -2.33 -8.75 18.39
C ARG A 130 -3.20 -9.30 19.51
N ASP A 131 -4.10 -8.48 20.04
CA ASP A 131 -4.87 -8.84 21.22
C ASP A 131 -6.26 -9.38 20.86
N GLN A 132 -7.04 -8.60 20.13
CA GLN A 132 -8.40 -8.96 19.74
C GLN A 132 -8.77 -8.42 18.36
N LEU A 133 -9.67 -9.14 17.68
CA LEU A 133 -10.27 -8.66 16.44
C LEU A 133 -11.25 -7.51 16.75
N PRO A 134 -11.32 -6.48 15.88
CA PRO A 134 -12.33 -5.45 16.00
C PRO A 134 -13.73 -6.00 15.71
N ALA A 135 -14.77 -5.25 16.10
CA ALA A 135 -16.13 -5.54 15.65
C ALA A 135 -16.15 -5.65 14.11
N SER A 136 -16.64 -6.78 13.60
CA SER A 136 -16.58 -7.14 12.20
C SER A 136 -17.90 -7.76 11.76
N THR A 137 -18.28 -7.57 10.49
CA THR A 137 -19.50 -8.19 9.91
C THR A 137 -19.46 -9.71 10.02
N TYR A 138 -18.29 -10.31 9.78
CA TYR A 138 -18.06 -11.73 9.90
C TYR A 138 -16.79 -12.00 10.69
N GLN A 139 -16.79 -13.07 11.49
CA GLN A 139 -15.61 -13.56 12.19
C GLN A 139 -15.56 -15.10 12.15
N ALA A 140 -14.35 -15.66 12.09
CA ALA A 140 -14.10 -17.09 12.24
C ALA A 140 -12.64 -17.31 12.68
N GLY A 141 -12.46 -17.85 13.90
CA GLY A 141 -11.12 -18.06 14.46
C GLY A 141 -10.33 -16.75 14.55
N ASN A 142 -9.15 -16.72 13.94
CA ASN A 142 -8.27 -15.55 13.92
C ASN A 142 -8.55 -14.59 12.76
N LEU A 143 -9.62 -14.80 12.00
CA LEU A 143 -10.00 -13.95 10.87
C LEU A 143 -11.30 -13.17 11.18
N GLY A 144 -11.28 -11.87 10.88
CA GLY A 144 -12.45 -11.00 10.84
C GLY A 144 -12.59 -10.39 9.45
N MET A 145 -13.80 -10.03 9.06
CA MET A 145 -14.07 -9.28 7.84
C MET A 145 -15.19 -8.28 8.05
N ALA A 146 -14.93 -7.02 7.70
CA ALA A 146 -15.97 -6.02 7.52
C ALA A 146 -16.34 -5.93 6.04
N VAL A 147 -17.63 -5.95 5.77
CA VAL A 147 -18.19 -5.64 4.45
C VAL A 147 -18.38 -4.14 4.35
N LEU A 148 -17.82 -3.53 3.30
CA LEU A 148 -17.95 -2.11 3.04
C LEU A 148 -19.09 -1.89 2.06
N ASP A 149 -20.20 -1.35 2.55
CA ASP A 149 -21.36 -0.98 1.75
C ASP A 149 -21.37 0.54 1.50
N LYS A 150 -21.96 0.97 0.37
CA LYS A 150 -22.12 2.41 0.04
C LYS A 150 -22.88 3.19 1.11
N SER A 151 -23.70 2.53 1.92
CA SER A 151 -24.66 3.13 2.85
C SER A 151 -24.21 3.19 4.31
N LYS A 152 -23.09 2.52 4.69
CA LYS A 152 -22.66 2.42 6.10
C LYS A 152 -21.13 2.57 6.28
N PRO A 153 -20.58 3.79 6.23
CA PRO A 153 -19.33 4.05 6.93
C PRO A 153 -19.62 4.04 8.45
N GLU A 154 -19.33 2.97 9.18
CA GLU A 154 -19.61 2.85 10.64
C GLU A 154 -18.60 3.60 11.55
N GLY A 155 -19.04 4.63 12.29
CA GLY A 155 -18.28 5.41 13.31
C GLY A 155 -18.11 6.90 12.98
N PRO A 156 -17.54 7.73 13.89
CA PRO A 156 -17.41 9.17 13.67
C PRO A 156 -16.42 9.47 12.54
N VAL A 157 -16.75 10.45 11.69
CA VAL A 157 -15.82 11.01 10.70
C VAL A 157 -14.67 11.70 11.45
N LEU A 158 -13.44 11.29 11.16
CA LEU A 158 -12.26 11.85 11.80
C LEU A 158 -11.90 13.15 11.08
N LYS A 159 -11.93 14.26 11.81
CA LYS A 159 -11.38 15.54 11.33
C LYS A 159 -9.87 15.50 11.49
N ALA A 160 -9.18 16.32 10.72
CA ALA A 160 -7.75 16.54 10.89
C ALA A 160 -7.46 18.04 11.00
N LYS A 161 -6.25 18.38 11.40
CA LYS A 161 -5.73 19.75 11.46
C LYS A 161 -4.40 19.81 10.72
N ILE A 162 -4.20 20.90 10.00
CA ILE A 162 -2.92 21.28 9.40
C ILE A 162 -2.38 22.49 10.15
N THR A 163 -1.14 22.39 10.64
CA THR A 163 -0.45 23.48 11.33
C THR A 163 0.82 23.84 10.60
N THR A 164 1.11 25.12 10.39
CA THR A 164 2.33 25.54 9.70
C THR A 164 3.53 25.52 10.64
N LEU A 165 4.58 24.78 10.27
CA LEU A 165 5.84 24.71 11.03
C LEU A 165 6.92 25.62 10.44
N VAL A 166 7.07 25.59 9.11
CA VAL A 166 8.06 26.38 8.35
C VAL A 166 7.36 27.01 7.15
N GLY A 167 7.69 28.27 6.84
CA GLY A 167 6.99 29.07 5.84
C GLY A 167 5.87 29.90 6.46
N GLN A 168 5.06 30.53 5.61
CA GLN A 168 3.91 31.32 6.04
C GLN A 168 2.64 30.98 5.28
N THR A 169 1.61 30.61 6.02
CA THR A 169 0.24 30.44 5.54
C THR A 169 -0.63 31.62 5.94
N GLU A 170 -1.79 31.75 5.28
CA GLU A 170 -2.77 32.77 5.65
C GLU A 170 -3.31 32.56 7.08
N GLN A 171 -3.58 31.30 7.44
CA GLN A 171 -3.98 30.91 8.79
C GLN A 171 -2.90 30.01 9.39
N PRO A 172 -2.59 30.13 10.69
CA PRO A 172 -1.61 29.26 11.33
C PRO A 172 -2.07 27.80 11.40
N GLU A 173 -3.40 27.58 11.43
CA GLU A 173 -4.03 26.27 11.53
C GLU A 173 -5.24 26.17 10.59
N TYR A 174 -5.46 24.99 10.01
CA TYR A 174 -6.60 24.69 9.14
C TYR A 174 -7.28 23.39 9.58
N VAL A 175 -8.58 23.42 9.82
CA VAL A 175 -9.36 22.21 10.13
C VAL A 175 -9.83 21.57 8.83
N LEU A 176 -9.46 20.30 8.64
CA LEU A 176 -9.92 19.47 7.54
C LEU A 176 -11.18 18.72 8.00
N ASP A 177 -12.35 19.18 7.55
CA ASP A 177 -13.64 18.59 7.90
C ASP A 177 -14.24 17.79 6.73
N PRO A 178 -14.19 16.45 6.75
CA PRO A 178 -14.71 15.63 5.65
C PRO A 178 -16.23 15.67 5.51
N THR A 179 -16.95 16.22 6.50
CA THR A 179 -18.39 16.45 6.38
C THR A 179 -18.71 17.63 5.47
N GLN A 180 -17.75 18.53 5.24
CA GLN A 180 -17.89 19.69 4.35
C GLN A 180 -17.36 19.42 2.94
N LYS A 181 -16.17 18.84 2.84
CA LYS A 181 -15.55 18.46 1.56
C LYS A 181 -14.51 17.37 1.74
N LEU A 182 -14.26 16.60 0.68
CA LEU A 182 -13.33 15.46 0.71
C LEU A 182 -11.94 15.80 0.18
N ASN A 183 -11.79 16.88 -0.58
CA ASN A 183 -10.50 17.33 -1.12
C ASN A 183 -10.17 18.69 -0.53
N PHE A 184 -8.94 18.83 -0.03
CA PHE A 184 -8.39 20.03 0.55
C PHE A 184 -7.15 20.44 -0.25
N TYR A 185 -7.31 21.47 -1.07
CA TYR A 185 -6.30 21.93 -2.01
C TYR A 185 -5.24 22.77 -1.31
N ILE A 186 -3.97 22.51 -1.61
CA ILE A 186 -2.82 23.23 -1.06
C ILE A 186 -2.08 23.92 -2.19
N GLY A 187 -1.72 25.18 -1.99
CA GLY A 187 -0.89 25.91 -2.93
C GLY A 187 -0.65 27.36 -2.54
N ARG A 188 0.21 28.01 -3.31
CA ARG A 188 0.51 29.42 -3.15
C ARG A 188 -0.56 30.32 -3.74
N GLY A 189 -1.04 31.25 -2.92
CA GLY A 189 -2.16 32.14 -3.24
C GLY A 189 -3.51 31.43 -3.24
N HIS A 190 -4.57 32.23 -3.22
CA HIS A 190 -5.94 31.76 -3.09
C HIS A 190 -6.45 30.98 -4.30
N THR A 191 -6.03 31.39 -5.50
CA THR A 191 -6.52 30.81 -6.75
C THR A 191 -5.39 30.50 -7.71
N SER A 192 -5.61 29.44 -8.49
CA SER A 192 -4.75 29.04 -9.59
C SER A 192 -5.61 28.69 -10.81
N GLN A 193 -5.08 28.86 -12.01
CA GLN A 193 -5.69 28.33 -13.22
C GLN A 193 -5.06 26.98 -13.56
N THR A 194 -5.88 25.96 -13.72
CA THR A 194 -5.44 24.64 -14.17
C THR A 194 -5.09 24.68 -15.66
N ALA A 195 -4.42 23.64 -16.16
CA ALA A 195 -4.14 23.48 -17.59
C ALA A 195 -5.40 23.47 -18.49
N SER A 196 -6.57 23.16 -17.90
CA SER A 196 -7.86 23.21 -18.58
C SER A 196 -8.53 24.59 -18.56
N GLY A 197 -7.88 25.61 -18.00
CA GLY A 197 -8.43 26.96 -17.84
C GLY A 197 -9.44 27.10 -16.70
N ARG A 198 -9.65 26.04 -15.89
CA ARG A 198 -10.54 26.11 -14.72
C ARG A 198 -9.82 26.81 -13.57
N VAL A 199 -10.55 27.65 -12.85
CA VAL A 199 -10.07 28.23 -11.59
C VAL A 199 -10.17 27.17 -10.48
N ARG A 200 -9.06 26.91 -9.81
CA ARG A 200 -8.97 26.14 -8.57
C ARG A 200 -8.76 27.12 -7.41
N THR A 201 -9.52 26.96 -6.36
CA THR A 201 -9.34 27.68 -5.08
C THR A 201 -8.58 26.78 -4.11
N ASN A 202 -7.53 27.30 -3.49
CA ASN A 202 -6.78 26.59 -2.46
C ASN A 202 -7.47 26.77 -1.09
N ASP A 203 -7.44 25.72 -0.30
CA ASP A 203 -8.02 25.66 1.04
C ASP A 203 -6.96 25.89 2.12
N VAL A 204 -5.75 25.37 1.89
CA VAL A 204 -4.55 25.71 2.65
C VAL A 204 -3.71 26.65 1.78
N VAL A 205 -3.72 27.93 2.13
CA VAL A 205 -3.12 29.00 1.33
C VAL A 205 -1.74 29.33 1.88
N ILE A 206 -0.71 29.03 1.10
CA ILE A 206 0.64 29.56 1.31
C ILE A 206 0.69 31.00 0.78
N LEU A 207 1.12 31.96 1.59
CA LEU A 207 1.11 33.38 1.19
C LEU A 207 2.14 33.67 0.09
N HIS A 208 1.76 34.55 -0.84
CA HIS A 208 2.63 35.23 -1.78
C HIS A 208 3.24 36.50 -1.15
N ASP A 209 4.33 37.01 -1.71
CA ASP A 209 4.98 38.24 -1.24
C ASP A 209 4.08 39.48 -1.33
N ASP A 210 3.19 39.51 -2.32
CA ASP A 210 2.18 40.56 -2.48
C ASP A 210 0.92 40.37 -1.62
N ASP A 211 0.79 39.27 -0.87
CA ASP A 211 -0.41 39.02 -0.06
C ASP A 211 -0.41 39.86 1.24
N PRO A 212 -1.58 40.35 1.69
CA PRO A 212 -1.68 41.05 2.97
C PRO A 212 -1.15 40.21 4.14
N GLY A 213 -0.28 40.79 4.96
CA GLY A 213 0.28 40.14 6.13
C GLY A 213 1.48 39.22 5.85
N PHE A 214 1.99 39.17 4.61
CA PHE A 214 3.25 38.49 4.31
C PHE A 214 4.43 39.09 5.10
N ASP A 215 5.19 38.21 5.73
CA ASP A 215 6.42 38.49 6.47
C ASP A 215 7.59 37.92 5.65
N PRO A 216 8.48 38.77 5.10
CA PRO A 216 9.59 38.32 4.26
C PRO A 216 10.57 37.36 4.95
N GLN A 217 10.66 37.37 6.27
CA GLN A 217 11.52 36.43 7.00
C GLN A 217 10.85 35.08 7.17
N LYS A 218 9.56 35.04 7.55
CA LYS A 218 8.82 33.79 7.72
C LYS A 218 8.48 33.12 6.40
N GLY A 219 8.11 33.91 5.40
CA GLY A 219 7.66 33.47 4.08
C GLY A 219 8.77 33.34 3.03
N ALA A 220 10.04 33.46 3.41
CA ALA A 220 11.18 33.42 2.47
C ALA A 220 11.16 32.18 1.55
N GLY A 221 10.73 31.02 2.08
CA GLY A 221 10.61 29.76 1.35
C GLY A 221 9.34 29.60 0.51
N ASN A 222 8.33 30.47 0.68
CA ASN A 222 6.99 30.26 0.09
C ASN A 222 7.00 30.23 -1.44
N GLN A 223 7.93 30.93 -2.10
CA GLN A 223 8.00 30.97 -3.56
C GLN A 223 8.34 29.60 -4.19
N ALA A 224 8.94 28.68 -3.42
CA ALA A 224 9.17 27.30 -3.84
C ALA A 224 7.88 26.46 -3.88
N VAL A 225 6.77 26.98 -3.34
CA VAL A 225 5.47 26.31 -3.42
C VAL A 225 4.73 26.78 -4.67
N SER A 226 4.43 25.84 -5.57
CA SER A 226 3.50 26.04 -6.68
C SER A 226 2.11 26.52 -6.27
N ARG A 227 1.44 27.24 -7.18
CA ARG A 227 0.05 27.69 -7.00
C ARG A 227 -0.97 26.54 -6.88
N ALA A 228 -0.66 25.37 -7.44
CA ALA A 228 -1.39 24.12 -7.26
C ALA A 228 -0.37 23.02 -6.94
N HIS A 229 -0.08 22.81 -5.66
CA HIS A 229 1.05 22.01 -5.23
C HIS A 229 0.64 20.58 -4.85
N ALA A 230 -0.35 20.46 -3.98
CA ALA A 230 -0.82 19.17 -3.47
C ALA A 230 -2.28 19.25 -3.06
N THR A 231 -2.88 18.09 -2.83
CA THR A 231 -4.23 17.92 -2.33
C THR A 231 -4.21 16.90 -1.20
N ILE A 232 -4.76 17.24 -0.04
CA ILE A 232 -5.09 16.24 0.98
C ILE A 232 -6.50 15.74 0.70
N ARG A 233 -6.64 14.43 0.53
CA ARG A 233 -7.93 13.79 0.28
C ARG A 233 -8.31 12.91 1.45
N TYR A 234 -9.55 13.08 1.92
CA TYR A 234 -10.17 12.13 2.84
C TYR A 234 -10.85 11.02 2.05
N ASP A 235 -10.48 9.79 2.34
CA ASP A 235 -11.18 8.62 1.85
C ASP A 235 -12.28 8.23 2.84
N ALA A 236 -13.54 8.45 2.46
CA ALA A 236 -14.69 8.18 3.33
C ALA A 236 -14.87 6.69 3.67
N LEU A 237 -14.37 5.79 2.83
CA LEU A 237 -14.42 4.35 3.07
C LEU A 237 -13.28 3.93 4.01
N GLN A 238 -12.06 4.42 3.75
CA GLN A 238 -10.90 4.08 4.58
C GLN A 238 -10.86 4.81 5.92
N ARG A 239 -11.46 5.99 5.96
CA ARG A 239 -11.40 6.98 7.05
C ARG A 239 -9.99 7.45 7.32
N LYS A 240 -9.26 7.63 6.24
CA LYS A 240 -7.87 8.04 6.25
C LYS A 240 -7.71 9.23 5.35
N TYR A 241 -6.78 10.09 5.73
CA TYR A 241 -6.28 11.13 4.88
C TYR A 241 -5.11 10.58 4.06
N SER A 242 -4.93 11.13 2.87
CA SER A 242 -3.78 10.84 2.03
C SER A 242 -3.39 12.11 1.28
N LEU A 243 -2.09 12.31 1.11
CA LEU A 243 -1.54 13.35 0.26
C LEU A 243 -1.54 12.86 -1.20
N LEU A 244 -1.99 13.72 -2.10
CA LEU A 244 -1.85 13.58 -3.53
C LEU A 244 -1.03 14.76 -4.04
N VAL A 245 0.00 14.49 -4.82
CA VAL A 245 0.84 15.56 -5.36
C VAL A 245 0.29 15.99 -6.71
N ASP A 246 -0.05 17.27 -6.79
CA ASP A 246 -0.56 17.87 -8.02
C ASP A 246 0.60 18.15 -8.99
N PRO A 247 0.35 18.39 -10.29
CA PRO A 247 1.41 18.59 -11.27
C PRO A 247 2.47 19.62 -10.86
N GLY A 248 2.07 20.67 -10.13
CA GLY A 248 2.98 21.71 -9.66
C GLY A 248 3.87 21.29 -8.49
N GLY A 249 3.51 20.27 -7.70
CA GLY A 249 4.35 19.74 -6.61
C GLY A 249 5.33 18.64 -7.02
N LEU A 250 5.24 18.17 -8.27
CA LEU A 250 6.09 17.12 -8.81
C LEU A 250 7.48 17.65 -9.24
N PRO A 251 8.51 16.79 -9.26
CA PRO A 251 9.85 17.13 -9.77
C PRO A 251 9.87 17.64 -11.21
N ALA A 252 8.91 17.21 -12.04
CA ALA A 252 8.76 17.70 -13.42
C ALA A 252 8.51 19.22 -13.50
N SER A 253 7.97 19.81 -12.43
CA SER A 253 7.75 21.26 -12.30
C SER A 253 8.87 21.96 -11.50
N GLY A 254 9.98 21.27 -11.24
CA GLY A 254 11.12 21.78 -10.46
C GLY A 254 10.93 21.73 -8.93
N ASN A 255 9.82 21.19 -8.45
CA ASN A 255 9.49 21.15 -7.02
C ASN A 255 9.68 19.77 -6.39
N LYS A 256 9.68 19.72 -5.06
CA LYS A 256 9.81 18.48 -4.30
C LYS A 256 8.72 18.45 -3.25
N THR A 257 8.06 17.31 -3.13
CA THR A 257 7.10 17.03 -2.05
C THR A 257 7.57 15.80 -1.29
N LYS A 258 7.56 15.86 0.03
CA LYS A 258 7.90 14.72 0.90
C LYS A 258 6.91 14.61 2.06
N VAL A 259 6.75 13.39 2.56
CA VAL A 259 6.12 13.10 3.84
C VAL A 259 7.19 12.56 4.77
N MET A 260 7.35 13.19 5.92
CA MET A 260 8.28 12.77 6.99
C MET A 260 7.42 12.25 8.14
N HIS A 261 7.59 10.98 8.46
CA HIS A 261 6.80 10.31 9.48
C HIS A 261 7.40 10.50 10.89
N PRO A 262 6.63 10.32 11.98
CA PRO A 262 7.13 10.42 13.35
C PRO A 262 8.25 9.42 13.71
N ASP A 263 8.45 8.38 12.92
CA ASP A 263 9.52 7.40 13.05
C ASP A 263 10.78 7.75 12.23
N ASP A 264 10.87 9.00 11.77
CA ASP A 264 11.92 9.57 10.92
C ASP A 264 12.04 8.93 9.52
N THR A 265 11.07 8.08 9.11
CA THR A 265 11.02 7.60 7.74
C THR A 265 10.54 8.70 6.79
N ILE A 266 11.11 8.74 5.59
CA ILE A 266 10.82 9.77 4.58
C ILE A 266 10.29 9.12 3.33
N GLU A 267 9.07 9.44 2.96
CA GLU A 267 8.47 9.06 1.69
C GLU A 267 8.54 10.24 0.70
N ARG A 268 9.09 10.00 -0.49
CA ARG A 268 9.12 10.99 -1.57
C ARG A 268 7.83 10.90 -2.35
N ALA A 269 7.10 12.00 -2.38
CA ALA A 269 5.83 12.07 -3.06
C ALA A 269 6.03 12.61 -4.49
N ASP A 270 6.63 11.80 -5.35
CA ASP A 270 7.09 12.20 -6.70
C ASP A 270 6.38 11.49 -7.86
N ILE A 271 5.41 10.63 -7.57
CA ILE A 271 4.66 9.88 -8.58
C ILE A 271 3.28 10.52 -8.80
N ALA A 272 3.03 10.99 -10.01
CA ALA A 272 1.74 11.57 -10.40
C ALA A 272 0.59 10.57 -10.19
N GLY A 273 -0.47 11.01 -9.51
CA GLY A 273 -1.66 10.19 -9.26
C GLY A 273 -1.53 9.15 -8.15
N MET A 274 -0.34 8.98 -7.56
CA MET A 274 -0.16 8.16 -6.35
C MET A 274 -0.72 8.89 -5.12
N SER A 275 -1.28 8.12 -4.20
CA SER A 275 -1.76 8.63 -2.90
C SER A 275 -0.83 8.13 -1.80
N TYR A 276 -0.43 9.03 -0.92
CA TYR A 276 0.50 8.81 0.17
C TYR A 276 -0.27 8.91 1.49
N PRO A 277 -0.54 7.80 2.21
CA PRO A 277 -1.32 7.83 3.44
C PRO A 277 -0.70 8.76 4.48
N LEU A 278 -1.55 9.56 5.15
CA LEU A 278 -1.13 10.42 6.25
C LEU A 278 -1.51 9.78 7.59
N GLN A 279 -0.63 9.92 8.57
CA GLN A 279 -0.85 9.55 9.97
C GLN A 279 -0.59 10.74 10.89
N ASN A 280 -1.20 10.71 12.07
CA ASN A 280 -1.03 11.77 13.07
C ASN A 280 0.45 12.00 13.40
N GLY A 281 0.90 13.26 13.29
CA GLY A 281 2.28 13.67 13.51
C GLY A 281 3.15 13.74 12.25
N ASP A 282 2.62 13.35 11.07
CA ASP A 282 3.35 13.49 9.82
C ASP A 282 3.65 14.96 9.51
N GLN A 283 4.85 15.21 8.98
CA GLN A 283 5.22 16.49 8.42
C GLN A 283 5.27 16.42 6.89
N ILE A 284 4.58 17.35 6.24
CA ILE A 284 4.49 17.47 4.79
C ILE A 284 5.41 18.60 4.35
N GLU A 285 6.47 18.27 3.63
CA GLU A 285 7.40 19.23 3.03
C GLU A 285 6.92 19.58 1.61
N LEU A 286 6.75 20.87 1.33
CA LEU A 286 6.32 21.43 0.05
C LEU A 286 7.41 22.30 -0.53
N GLY A 287 7.77 22.07 -1.80
CA GLY A 287 8.82 22.84 -2.49
C GLY A 287 10.23 22.69 -1.90
N GLY A 288 10.40 21.88 -0.85
CA GLY A 288 11.66 21.78 -0.09
C GLY A 288 11.88 22.87 0.96
N GLU A 289 10.95 23.81 1.12
CA GLU A 289 11.16 25.04 1.90
C GLU A 289 10.01 25.36 2.86
N VAL A 290 8.83 24.76 2.66
CA VAL A 290 7.65 24.94 3.51
C VAL A 290 7.29 23.61 4.16
N THR A 291 6.97 23.61 5.45
CA THR A 291 6.64 22.40 6.20
C THR A 291 5.34 22.59 6.97
N LEU A 292 4.42 21.64 6.78
CA LEU A 292 3.13 21.57 7.45
C LEU A 292 3.08 20.33 8.35
N LEU A 293 2.51 20.43 9.54
CA LEU A 293 2.20 19.31 10.42
C LEU A 293 0.77 18.84 10.19
N PHE A 294 0.57 17.53 10.06
CA PHE A 294 -0.73 16.89 10.01
C PHE A 294 -1.07 16.21 11.35
N GLU A 295 -2.23 16.55 11.91
CA GLU A 295 -2.74 15.96 13.16
C GLU A 295 -4.17 15.45 12.95
N GLN A 296 -4.52 14.30 13.51
CA GLN A 296 -5.83 13.64 13.35
C GLN A 296 -6.44 13.24 14.69
#